data_AF-A0A1F6EKG4-F1
#
_entry.id   AF-A0A1F6EKG4-F1
#
_cell.length_a   1.000
_cell.length_b   1.000
_cell.length_c   1.000
_cell.angle_alpha   90.00
_cell.angle_beta   90.00
_cell.angle_gamma   90.00
#
_symmetry.space_group_name_H-M   'P 1'
#
loop_
_entity.id
_entity.type
_entity.pdbx_description
1 polymer ?
#
loop_
_entity_poly.entity_id
_entity_poly.type
_entity_poly.pdbx_seq_one_letter_code
_entity_poly.pdbx_strand_id
1 'polypeptide(L)'
;MNTPRFQRHSENFVCGHCGCSVTGDGYTNHCPKCLWSKHVDVNPGDRADSCGGLMEPVALEGGPAEYRVVHRCIKCGIERKNIAAEGDEPDALIAIAQKRQMGNN
;
A
#
# COMPACT_ATOMS: atom_id res chain seq x y z
N MET A 1 -26.06 9.40 -3.42
CA MET A 1 -24.84 9.24 -2.59
C MET A 1 -23.69 9.05 -3.57
N ASN A 2 -22.76 9.99 -3.64
CA ASN A 2 -21.71 9.98 -4.65
C ASN A 2 -20.58 9.05 -4.16
N THR A 3 -20.55 7.81 -4.66
CA THR A 3 -19.50 6.86 -4.33
C THR A 3 -18.16 7.46 -4.76
N PRO A 4 -17.15 7.55 -3.87
CA PRO A 4 -15.84 8.06 -4.24
C PRO A 4 -15.28 7.19 -5.35
N ARG A 5 -15.07 7.80 -6.51
CA ARG A 5 -14.63 7.11 -7.73
C ARG A 5 -13.12 7.12 -7.76
N PHE A 6 -12.52 5.95 -7.89
CA PHE A 6 -11.09 5.82 -8.13
C PHE A 6 -10.67 6.67 -9.34
N GLN A 7 -9.57 7.41 -9.19
CA GLN A 7 -8.94 8.18 -10.25
C GLN A 7 -7.63 7.50 -10.66
N ARG A 8 -7.51 7.12 -11.92
CA ARG A 8 -6.30 6.46 -12.43
C ARG A 8 -5.25 7.51 -12.77
N HIS A 9 -4.11 7.46 -12.07
CA HIS A 9 -2.95 8.32 -12.33
C HIS A 9 -1.71 7.47 -12.56
N SER A 10 -1.38 7.20 -13.83
CA SER A 10 -0.14 6.52 -14.19
C SER A 10 1.05 7.47 -14.01
N GLU A 11 1.82 7.24 -12.95
CA GLU A 11 3.01 8.02 -12.62
C GLU A 11 4.16 7.11 -12.17
N ASN A 12 5.37 7.47 -12.55
CA ASN A 12 6.56 6.84 -12.02
C ASN A 12 6.94 7.52 -10.71
N PHE A 13 7.38 6.74 -9.73
CA PHE A 13 7.81 7.30 -8.44
C PHE A 13 9.02 6.58 -7.89
N VAL A 14 9.76 7.26 -7.03
CA VAL A 14 10.81 6.66 -6.21
C VAL A 14 10.21 6.30 -4.86
N CYS A 15 10.35 5.04 -4.44
CA CYS A 15 9.86 4.61 -3.15
C CYS A 15 10.57 5.37 -2.02
N GLY A 16 9.81 6.07 -1.18
CA GLY A 16 10.38 6.82 -0.05
C GLY A 16 10.91 5.94 1.09
N HIS A 17 10.67 4.63 1.06
CA HIS A 17 11.22 3.67 2.06
C HIS A 17 12.49 2.98 1.56
N CYS A 18 12.44 2.29 0.41
CA CYS A 18 13.59 1.51 -0.09
C CYS A 18 14.38 2.17 -1.23
N GLY A 19 13.94 3.31 -1.76
CA GLY A 19 14.60 4.01 -2.87
C GLY A 19 14.41 3.38 -4.25
N CYS A 20 13.62 2.30 -4.38
CA CYS A 20 13.37 1.69 -5.69
C CYS A 20 12.59 2.63 -6.61
N SER A 21 13.05 2.79 -7.85
CA SER A 21 12.27 3.41 -8.93
C SER A 21 11.16 2.45 -9.38
N VAL A 22 9.92 2.92 -9.35
CA VAL A 22 8.73 2.16 -9.71
C VAL A 22 8.09 2.79 -10.93
N THR A 23 7.84 1.98 -11.95
CA THR A 23 7.04 2.35 -13.11
C THR A 23 5.57 2.09 -12.78
N GLY A 24 4.80 3.14 -12.56
CA GLY A 24 3.40 3.01 -12.18
C GLY A 24 2.48 2.89 -13.39
N ASP A 25 1.56 1.93 -13.35
CA ASP A 25 0.53 1.71 -14.39
C ASP A 25 -0.77 2.51 -14.12
N GLY A 26 -0.82 3.20 -12.99
CA GLY A 26 -1.95 3.96 -12.48
C GLY A 26 -2.81 3.24 -11.47
N TYR A 27 -2.56 1.96 -11.21
CA TYR A 27 -3.12 1.17 -10.11
C TYR A 27 -2.08 0.92 -9.01
N THR A 28 -0.80 1.16 -9.30
CA THR A 28 0.30 1.02 -8.34
C THR A 28 0.20 2.05 -7.21
N ASN A 29 -0.16 1.60 -6.00
CA ASN A 29 -0.31 2.47 -4.83
C ASN A 29 0.75 2.19 -3.75
N HIS A 30 1.52 1.11 -3.88
CA HIS A 30 2.68 0.79 -3.05
C HIS A 30 3.85 0.36 -3.91
N CYS A 31 5.05 0.36 -3.35
CA CYS A 31 6.22 -0.17 -4.03
C CYS A 31 6.11 -1.70 -4.15
N PRO A 32 6.18 -2.31 -5.34
CA PRO A 32 6.06 -3.75 -5.47
C PRO A 32 7.17 -4.51 -4.74
N LYS A 33 8.35 -3.91 -4.55
CA LYS A 33 9.49 -4.56 -3.87
C LYS A 33 9.40 -4.62 -2.35
N CYS A 34 8.80 -3.62 -1.71
CA CYS A 34 8.79 -3.53 -0.24
C CYS A 34 7.40 -3.27 0.35
N LEU A 35 6.40 -3.06 -0.51
CA LEU A 35 4.99 -2.88 -0.18
C LEU A 35 4.69 -1.63 0.64
N TRP A 36 5.67 -0.74 0.85
CA TRP A 36 5.43 0.58 1.43
C TRP A 36 4.67 1.49 0.45
N SER A 37 3.69 2.20 0.99
CA SER A 37 2.90 3.21 0.28
C SER A 37 3.21 4.62 0.82
N LYS A 38 2.56 5.63 0.26
CA LYS A 38 2.60 7.02 0.73
C LYS A 38 1.17 7.53 0.88
N HIS A 39 0.88 8.15 2.02
CA HIS A 39 -0.43 8.71 2.31
C HIS A 39 -0.60 10.05 1.59
N VAL A 40 -1.09 9.99 0.35
CA VAL A 40 -1.34 11.14 -0.51
C VAL A 40 -2.77 11.20 -1.02
N ASP A 41 -3.58 10.17 -0.79
CA ASP A 41 -4.94 10.06 -1.33
C ASP A 41 -5.99 10.37 -0.23
N VAL A 42 -6.91 11.31 -0.46
CA VAL A 42 -8.14 11.41 0.36
C VAL A 42 -9.08 10.31 -0.11
N ASN A 43 -9.40 10.33 -1.40
CA ASN A 43 -10.07 9.26 -2.14
C ASN A 43 -9.06 8.52 -3.02
N PRO A 44 -9.31 7.23 -3.35
CA PRO A 44 -8.35 6.42 -4.11
C PRO A 44 -7.86 7.12 -5.40
N GLY A 45 -6.55 7.40 -5.46
CA GLY A 45 -5.88 8.00 -6.62
C GLY A 45 -6.08 9.51 -6.83
N ASP A 46 -6.74 10.23 -5.93
CA ASP A 46 -6.96 11.68 -6.08
C ASP A 46 -5.76 12.56 -5.69
N ARG A 47 -4.74 11.97 -5.03
CA ARG A 47 -3.55 12.67 -4.56
C ARG A 47 -3.83 13.94 -3.74
N ALA A 48 -5.01 14.04 -3.10
CA ALA A 48 -5.48 15.25 -2.43
C ALA A 48 -5.12 15.33 -0.92
N ASP A 49 -4.52 14.28 -0.35
CA ASP A 49 -4.19 14.24 1.08
C ASP A 49 -2.85 14.93 1.36
N SER A 50 -2.90 15.95 2.24
CA SER A 50 -1.73 16.74 2.63
C SER A 50 -0.80 16.04 3.63
N CYS A 51 -1.16 14.85 4.13
CA CYS A 51 -0.36 14.13 5.11
C CYS A 51 1.04 13.82 4.59
N GLY A 52 1.13 13.20 3.41
CA GLY A 52 2.39 12.85 2.74
C GLY A 52 3.26 11.83 3.49
N GLY A 53 2.77 11.26 4.60
CA GLY A 53 3.51 10.30 5.41
C GLY A 53 3.68 8.95 4.72
N LEU A 54 4.78 8.26 4.99
CA LEU A 54 4.95 6.88 4.52
C LEU A 54 3.93 5.96 5.21
N MET A 55 3.47 4.94 4.50
CA MET A 55 2.57 3.94 5.05
C MET A 55 3.25 2.58 5.09
N GLU A 56 3.48 2.09 6.31
CA GLU A 56 4.08 0.79 6.58
C GLU A 56 3.06 -0.32 6.25
N PRO A 57 3.46 -1.38 5.54
CA PRO A 57 2.65 -2.58 5.45
C PRO A 57 2.71 -3.36 6.78
N VAL A 58 1.60 -3.36 7.52
CA VAL A 58 1.53 -3.89 8.90
C VAL A 58 0.87 -5.25 9.00
N ALA A 59 0.01 -5.61 8.04
CA ALA A 59 -0.64 -6.91 8.00
C ALA A 59 -0.99 -7.34 6.58
N LEU A 60 -1.16 -8.64 6.40
CA LEU A 60 -1.75 -9.24 5.21
C LEU A 60 -3.08 -9.87 5.63
N GLU A 61 -4.14 -9.51 4.90
CA GLU A 61 -5.49 -10.04 5.06
C GLU A 61 -5.96 -10.70 3.76
N GLY A 62 -7.00 -11.54 3.86
CA GLY A 62 -7.59 -12.20 2.71
C GLY A 62 -7.20 -13.66 2.60
N GLY A 63 -7.21 -14.18 1.37
CA GLY A 63 -6.99 -15.59 1.10
C GLY A 63 -6.67 -15.85 -0.37
N PRO A 64 -6.70 -17.11 -0.83
CA PRO A 64 -6.20 -17.52 -2.15
C PRO A 64 -6.80 -16.77 -3.34
N ALA A 65 -8.01 -16.22 -3.20
CA ALA A 65 -8.68 -15.46 -4.25
C ALA A 65 -8.23 -13.99 -4.33
N GLU A 66 -7.92 -13.37 -3.20
CA GLU A 66 -7.51 -11.97 -3.13
C GLU A 66 -6.81 -11.70 -1.78
N TYR A 67 -5.56 -11.26 -1.86
CA TYR A 67 -4.84 -10.76 -0.69
C TYR A 67 -4.90 -9.23 -0.66
N ARG A 68 -4.99 -8.69 0.55
CA ARG A 68 -4.98 -7.24 0.80
C ARG A 68 -3.88 -6.92 1.80
N VAL A 69 -3.04 -5.96 1.45
CA VAL A 69 -2.04 -5.41 2.35
C VAL A 69 -2.71 -4.30 3.16
N VAL A 70 -2.59 -4.39 4.48
CA VAL A 70 -3.01 -3.34 5.41
C VAL A 70 -1.83 -2.39 5.60
N HIS A 71 -2.03 -1.13 5.26
CA HIS A 71 -1.05 -0.07 5.35
C HIS A 71 -1.40 0.89 6.47
N ARG A 72 -0.45 1.18 7.35
CA ARG A 72 -0.61 2.16 8.44
C ARG A 72 0.29 3.36 8.21
N CYS A 73 -0.28 4.56 8.17
CA CYS A 73 0.50 5.79 8.04
C CYS A 73 1.33 6.02 9.31
N ILE A 74 2.65 6.15 9.16
CA ILE A 74 3.54 6.39 10.32
C ILE A 74 3.44 7.82 10.87
N LYS A 75 2.79 8.73 10.13
CA LYS A 75 2.63 10.14 10.51
C LYS A 75 1.32 10.41 11.25
N CYS A 76 0.19 9.90 10.75
CA CYS A 76 -1.13 10.16 11.34
C CYS A 76 -1.83 8.91 11.89
N GLY A 77 -1.28 7.72 11.70
CA GLY A 77 -1.82 6.47 12.25
C GLY A 77 -3.00 5.86 11.48
N ILE A 78 -3.54 6.52 10.45
CA ILE A 78 -4.66 5.95 9.67
C ILE A 78 -4.26 4.65 8.99
N GLU A 79 -5.18 3.70 8.97
CA GLU A 79 -5.02 2.43 8.27
C GLU A 79 -5.86 2.39 7.00
N ARG A 80 -5.29 1.88 5.91
CA ARG A 80 -5.96 1.63 4.63
C ARG A 80 -5.61 0.25 4.12
N LYS A 81 -6.49 -0.32 3.30
CA LYS A 81 -6.31 -1.66 2.73
C LYS A 81 -6.23 -1.55 1.22
N ASN A 82 -5.19 -2.12 0.66
CA ASN A 82 -4.96 -2.14 -0.78
C ASN A 82 -4.81 -3.58 -1.26
N ILE A 83 -5.38 -3.88 -2.43
CA ILE A 83 -5.27 -5.21 -3.05
C ILE A 83 -3.81 -5.43 -3.45
N ALA A 84 -3.27 -6.60 -3.12
CA ALA A 84 -1.95 -7.02 -3.57
C ALA A 84 -1.97 -7.21 -5.10
N ALA A 85 -0.98 -6.65 -5.79
CA ALA A 85 -0.87 -6.74 -7.23
C ALA A 85 -0.14 -8.03 -7.63
N GLU A 86 -0.41 -8.56 -8.82
CA GLU A 86 0.30 -9.74 -9.35
C GLU A 86 1.82 -9.51 -9.48
N GLY A 87 2.26 -8.26 -9.62
CA GLY A 87 3.67 -7.87 -9.69
C GLY A 87 4.34 -7.58 -8.35
N ASP A 88 3.66 -7.81 -7.22
CA ASP A 88 4.23 -7.62 -5.89
C ASP A 88 5.25 -8.72 -5.56
N GLU A 89 6.34 -8.34 -4.90
CA GLU A 89 7.42 -9.25 -4.51
C GLU A 89 6.90 -10.28 -3.50
N PRO A 90 6.90 -11.60 -3.83
CA PRO A 90 6.32 -12.63 -2.96
C PRO A 90 6.97 -12.66 -1.57
N ASP A 91 8.28 -12.48 -1.49
CA ASP A 91 9.03 -12.47 -0.23
C ASP A 91 8.58 -11.32 0.69
N ALA A 92 8.24 -10.16 0.11
CA ALA A 92 7.73 -9.03 0.87
C ALA A 92 6.34 -9.33 1.47
N LEU A 93 5.46 -10.00 0.72
CA LEU A 93 4.16 -10.45 1.21
C LEU A 93 4.30 -11.47 2.35
N ILE A 94 5.19 -12.45 2.20
CA ILE A 94 5.49 -13.47 3.21
C ILE A 94 6.03 -12.81 4.49
N ALA A 95 6.94 -11.86 4.37
CA ALA A 95 7.51 -11.15 5.51
C ALA A 95 6.43 -10.43 6.34
N ILE A 96 5.43 -9.81 5.69
CA ILE A 96 4.31 -9.18 6.39
C ILE A 96 3.44 -10.24 7.07
N ALA A 97 3.15 -11.35 6.40
CA ALA A 97 2.33 -12.44 6.97
C ALA A 97 2.98 -13.04 8.23
N GLN A 98 4.31 -13.09 8.30
CA GLN A 98 5.06 -13.56 9.47
C GLN A 98 5.00 -12.57 10.65
N LYS A 99 4.96 -11.25 10.42
CA LYS A 99 4.84 -10.24 11.50
C LYS A 99 3.60 -10.47 12.39
N ARG A 100 2.52 -11.05 11.84
CA ARG A 100 1.28 -11.34 12.57
C ARG A 100 1.45 -12.40 13.67
N GLN A 101 2.48 -13.25 13.59
CA GLN A 101 2.68 -14.37 14.51
C GLN A 101 3.31 -13.97 15.86
N MET A 102 3.68 -12.70 16.05
CA MET A 102 4.31 -12.22 17.30
C MET A 102 3.34 -11.44 18.23
N GLY A 103 2.04 -11.40 17.91
CA GLY A 103 1.03 -10.64 18.68
C GLY A 103 -0.08 -11.46 19.36
N ASN A 104 -0.04 -12.78 19.27
CA ASN A 104 -1.00 -13.68 19.92
C ASN A 104 -0.26 -14.62 20.89
N ASN A 105 0.14 -14.10 22.04
CA ASN A 105 0.42 -14.91 23.24
C ASN A 105 -0.01 -14.15 24.48
#